data_AF-A0A5C6B0X0-F1
#
_entry.id   AF-A0A5C6B0X0-F1
#
_cell.length_a   1.000
_cell.length_b   1.000
_cell.length_c   1.000
_cell.angle_alpha   90.00
_cell.angle_beta   90.00
_cell.angle_gamma   90.00
#
_symmetry.space_group_name_H-M   'P 1'
#
loop_
_entity.id
_entity.type
_entity.pdbx_description
1 polymer ?
#
loop_
_entity_poly.entity_id
_entity_poly.type
_entity_poly.pdbx_seq_one_letter_code
_entity_poly.pdbx_strand_id
1 'polypeptide(L)'
;MKLVSGKAVRYALNQWQPLIVFTEDGGLPIHNNDTERDLRRLTIGRKSWLFLGSEAGGEVAARLYTLTASAHQHNLDLWAYLEDVLRRLAGGDSDLDALLPNAWAKSHPDKVRSYRQAESLARAAQTKARRARRRKPNRK
;
A
#
# COMPACT_ATOMS: atom_id res chain seq x y z
N MET A 1 28.38 -27.93 -1.53
CA MET A 1 28.46 -26.64 -0.79
C MET A 1 27.54 -25.61 -1.46
N LYS A 2 26.36 -25.31 -0.89
CA LYS A 2 25.43 -24.29 -1.43
C LYS A 2 25.92 -22.91 -1.00
N LEU A 3 26.73 -22.25 -1.83
CA LEU A 3 27.12 -20.86 -1.61
C LEU A 3 25.85 -19.98 -1.56
N VAL A 4 25.71 -19.17 -0.51
CA VAL A 4 24.58 -18.24 -0.31
C VAL A 4 24.37 -17.37 -1.55
N SER A 5 25.46 -16.98 -2.23
CA SER A 5 25.46 -16.22 -3.47
C SER A 5 24.80 -16.97 -4.65
N GLY A 6 25.00 -18.29 -4.76
CA GLY A 6 24.44 -19.09 -5.85
C GLY A 6 22.92 -19.21 -5.77
N LYS A 7 22.35 -19.24 -4.55
CA LYS A 7 20.89 -19.23 -4.35
C LYS A 7 20.28 -17.89 -4.72
N ALA A 8 20.90 -16.78 -4.31
CA ALA A 8 20.40 -15.45 -4.60
C ALA A 8 20.42 -15.16 -6.11
N VAL A 9 21.51 -15.51 -6.81
CA VAL A 9 21.60 -15.37 -8.27
C VAL A 9 20.53 -16.22 -8.97
N ARG A 10 20.36 -17.48 -8.57
CA ARG A 10 19.32 -18.34 -9.14
C ARG A 10 17.92 -17.76 -8.92
N TYR A 11 17.65 -17.22 -7.73
CA TYR A 11 16.37 -16.59 -7.44
C TYR A 11 16.13 -15.36 -8.33
N ALA A 12 17.11 -14.47 -8.47
CA ALA A 12 17.00 -13.31 -9.34
C ALA A 12 16.74 -13.69 -10.80
N LEU A 13 17.45 -14.71 -11.32
CA LEU A 13 17.22 -15.23 -12.67
C LEU A 13 15.82 -15.80 -12.85
N ASN A 14 15.30 -16.52 -11.85
CA ASN A 14 13.94 -17.06 -11.89
C ASN A 14 12.87 -15.96 -11.83
N GLN A 15 13.20 -14.78 -11.30
CA GLN A 15 12.30 -13.63 -11.19
C GLN A 15 12.59 -12.55 -12.24
N TRP A 16 13.39 -12.85 -13.27
CA TRP A 16 13.85 -11.86 -14.24
C TRP A 16 12.69 -11.15 -14.96
N GLN A 17 11.68 -11.92 -15.38
CA GLN A 17 10.52 -11.37 -16.09
C GLN A 17 9.76 -10.32 -15.25
N PRO A 18 9.34 -10.60 -14.00
CA PRO A 18 8.80 -9.58 -13.10
C PRO A 18 9.72 -8.38 -12.85
N LEU A 19 11.04 -8.58 -12.83
CA LEU A 19 12.01 -7.52 -12.51
C LEU A 19 12.16 -6.49 -13.64
N ILE A 20 11.86 -6.85 -14.88
CA ILE A 20 12.03 -5.97 -16.05
C ILE A 20 10.75 -5.30 -16.54
N VAL A 21 9.58 -5.56 -15.91
CA VAL A 21 8.29 -5.01 -16.37
C VAL A 21 8.30 -3.47 -16.42
N PHE A 22 9.03 -2.81 -15.52
CA PHE A 22 9.17 -1.35 -15.53
C PHE A 22 9.86 -0.80 -16.80
N THR A 23 10.56 -1.66 -17.56
CA THR A 23 11.16 -1.28 -18.85
C THR A 23 10.14 -1.24 -19.98
N GLU A 24 9.01 -1.93 -19.81
CA GLU A 24 7.91 -2.00 -20.77
C GLU A 24 6.79 -1.02 -20.39
N ASP A 25 6.57 -0.77 -19.09
CA ASP A 25 5.58 0.17 -18.56
C ASP A 25 6.23 1.29 -17.74
N GLY A 26 6.26 2.50 -18.30
CA GLY A 26 6.80 3.70 -17.65
C GLY A 26 5.96 4.21 -16.46
N GLY A 27 4.75 3.68 -16.26
CA GLY A 27 3.93 3.92 -15.07
C GLY A 27 4.43 3.18 -13.84
N LEU A 28 5.27 2.15 -14.01
CA LEU A 28 5.81 1.36 -12.91
C LEU A 28 7.18 1.90 -12.46
N PRO A 29 7.39 2.13 -11.16
CA PRO A 29 8.70 2.49 -10.65
C PRO A 29 9.66 1.30 -10.74
N ILE A 30 10.94 1.58 -11.01
CA ILE A 30 12.04 0.59 -10.96
C ILE A 30 12.23 -0.06 -9.56
N HIS A 31 11.60 0.50 -8.53
CA HIS A 31 11.72 0.06 -7.14
C HIS A 31 10.36 -0.27 -6.53
N ASN A 32 10.35 -1.17 -5.55
CA ASN A 32 9.15 -1.62 -4.83
C ASN A 32 8.85 -0.82 -3.54
N ASN A 33 9.49 0.34 -3.34
CA ASN A 33 9.43 1.10 -2.08
C ASN A 33 8.00 1.39 -1.59
N ASP A 34 7.08 1.69 -2.52
CA ASP A 34 5.69 1.97 -2.17
C ASP A 34 4.97 0.72 -1.68
N THR A 35 5.15 -0.40 -2.37
CA THR A 35 4.64 -1.72 -1.95
C THR A 35 5.19 -2.14 -0.59
N GLU A 36 6.50 -1.99 -0.35
CA GLU A 36 7.10 -2.32 0.94
C GLU A 36 6.56 -1.45 2.07
N ARG A 37 6.36 -0.15 1.81
CA ARG A 37 5.79 0.79 2.78
C ARG A 37 4.36 0.39 3.16
N ASP A 38 3.57 -0.06 2.20
CA ASP A 38 2.20 -0.51 2.43
C ASP A 38 2.17 -1.84 3.21
N LEU A 39 2.99 -2.82 2.81
CA LEU A 39 3.13 -4.10 3.51
C LEU A 39 3.63 -3.93 4.95
N ARG A 40 4.47 -2.93 5.22
CA ARG A 40 4.99 -2.66 6.57
C ARG A 40 3.88 -2.47 7.61
N ARG A 41 2.74 -1.89 7.23
CA ARG A 41 1.59 -1.71 8.13
C ARG A 41 1.04 -3.06 8.59
N LEU A 42 0.93 -4.02 7.66
CA LEU A 42 0.51 -5.39 7.96
C LEU A 42 1.56 -6.11 8.81
N THR A 43 2.85 -5.95 8.52
CA THR A 43 3.93 -6.56 9.30
C THR A 43 3.91 -6.09 10.76
N ILE A 44 3.67 -4.79 11.00
CA ILE A 44 3.52 -4.25 12.36
C ILE A 44 2.28 -4.86 13.04
N GLY A 45 1.14 -4.90 12.34
CA GLY A 45 -0.09 -5.49 12.86
C GLY A 45 0.05 -6.97 13.25
N ARG A 46 0.70 -7.78 12.41
CA ARG A 46 0.99 -9.20 12.69
C ARG A 46 1.84 -9.40 13.95
N LYS A 47 2.74 -8.46 14.27
CA LYS A 47 3.51 -8.51 15.52
C LYS A 47 2.66 -8.20 16.74
N SER A 48 1.62 -7.38 16.60
CA SER A 48 0.69 -7.03 17.68
C SER A 48 -0.43 -8.05 17.87
N TRP A 49 -0.86 -8.74 16.81
CA TRP A 49 -1.94 -9.73 16.84
C TRP A 49 -1.39 -11.10 16.44
N LEU A 50 -0.68 -11.72 17.39
CA LEU A 50 0.05 -12.99 17.19
C LEU A 50 -0.87 -14.19 16.86
N PHE A 51 -2.16 -14.09 17.18
CA PHE A 51 -3.12 -15.18 17.00
C PHE A 51 -4.39 -14.68 16.31
N LEU A 52 -4.79 -15.40 15.27
CA LEU A 52 -6.11 -15.32 14.64
C LEU A 52 -6.80 -16.60 15.12
N GLY A 53 -7.76 -16.49 16.05
CA GLY A 53 -8.25 -17.61 16.88
C GLY A 53 -8.79 -18.85 16.16
N SER A 54 -8.93 -18.81 14.83
CA SER A 54 -9.23 -19.95 13.96
C SER A 54 -8.78 -19.65 12.51
N GLU A 55 -8.73 -20.67 11.66
CA GLU A 55 -8.45 -20.52 10.23
C GLU A 55 -9.47 -19.61 9.54
N ALA A 56 -10.77 -19.84 9.80
CA ALA A 56 -11.85 -18.98 9.31
C ALA A 56 -11.70 -17.53 9.80
N GLY A 57 -11.30 -17.33 11.06
CA GLY A 57 -10.99 -16.00 11.58
C GLY A 57 -9.81 -15.34 10.86
N GLY A 58 -8.82 -16.14 10.44
CA GLY A 58 -7.70 -15.69 9.65
C GLY A 58 -8.10 -15.22 8.25
N GLU A 59 -8.99 -15.96 7.57
CA GLU A 59 -9.52 -15.53 6.28
C GLU A 59 -10.30 -14.23 6.36
N VAL A 60 -11.17 -14.09 7.37
CA VAL A 60 -11.95 -12.86 7.59
C VAL A 60 -11.02 -11.68 7.83
N ALA A 61 -9.99 -11.86 8.67
CA ALA A 61 -9.00 -10.83 8.92
C ALA A 61 -8.26 -10.44 7.63
N ALA A 62 -7.85 -11.41 6.81
CA ALA A 62 -7.19 -11.14 5.53
C ALA A 62 -8.06 -10.30 4.57
N ARG A 63 -9.36 -10.60 4.49
CA ARG A 63 -10.32 -9.81 3.70
C ARG A 63 -10.43 -8.37 4.21
N LEU A 64 -10.59 -8.19 5.52
CA LEU A 64 -10.67 -6.86 6.15
C LEU A 64 -9.38 -6.05 5.97
N TYR A 65 -8.21 -6.68 6.09
CA TYR A 65 -6.94 -6.02 5.83
C TYR A 65 -6.81 -5.57 4.38
N THR A 66 -7.20 -6.42 3.44
CA THR A 66 -7.17 -6.10 2.01
C THR A 66 -8.07 -4.91 1.71
N LEU A 67 -9.29 -4.92 2.23
CA LEU A 67 -10.25 -3.82 2.08
C LEU A 67 -9.71 -2.51 2.67
N THR A 68 -9.18 -2.58 3.89
CA THR A 68 -8.62 -1.42 4.60
C THR A 68 -7.39 -0.86 3.88
N ALA A 69 -6.52 -1.73 3.36
CA ALA A 69 -5.35 -1.32 2.58
C ALA A 69 -5.76 -0.61 1.30
N SER A 70 -6.76 -1.14 0.57
CA SER A 70 -7.30 -0.49 -0.63
C SER A 70 -7.92 0.88 -0.31
N ALA A 71 -8.75 0.99 0.74
CA ALA A 71 -9.29 2.28 1.19
C ALA A 71 -8.19 3.30 1.54
N HIS A 72 -7.10 2.84 2.16
CA HIS A 72 -5.94 3.68 2.41
C HIS A 72 -5.22 4.15 1.15
N GLN A 73 -5.08 3.30 0.13
CA GLN A 73 -4.49 3.66 -1.16
C GLN A 73 -5.32 4.73 -1.88
N HIS A 74 -6.65 4.67 -1.75
CA HIS A 74 -7.57 5.70 -2.25
C HIS A 74 -7.65 6.96 -1.35
N ASN A 75 -6.82 7.05 -0.30
CA ASN A 75 -6.81 8.14 0.67
C ASN A 75 -8.17 8.38 1.35
N LEU A 76 -8.99 7.35 1.50
CA LEU A 76 -10.31 7.50 2.11
C LEU A 76 -10.25 7.79 3.60
N ASP A 77 -11.28 8.46 4.09
CA ASP A 77 -11.67 8.34 5.48
C ASP A 77 -12.20 6.95 5.79
N LEU A 78 -11.31 6.13 6.34
CA LEU A 78 -11.57 4.73 6.64
C LEU A 78 -12.81 4.53 7.52
N TRP A 79 -13.03 5.40 8.52
CA TRP A 79 -14.19 5.25 9.39
C TRP A 79 -15.48 5.52 8.62
N ALA A 80 -15.55 6.64 7.91
CA ALA A 80 -16.72 7.00 7.10
C ALA A 80 -17.02 5.93 6.03
N TYR A 81 -15.98 5.41 5.38
CA TYR A 81 -16.11 4.33 4.40
C TYR A 81 -16.66 3.05 5.02
N LEU A 82 -16.06 2.56 6.11
CA LEU A 82 -16.52 1.32 6.75
C LEU A 82 -17.93 1.46 7.32
N GLU A 83 -18.26 2.62 7.91
CA GLU A 83 -19.59 2.88 8.44
C GLU A 83 -20.65 2.82 7.33
N ASP A 84 -20.44 3.53 6.22
CA ASP A 84 -21.39 3.55 5.11
C ASP A 84 -21.55 2.17 4.46
N VAL A 85 -20.42 1.52 4.14
CA VAL A 85 -20.43 0.19 3.50
C VAL A 85 -21.11 -0.85 4.38
N LEU A 86 -20.80 -0.90 5.68
CA LEU A 86 -21.43 -1.87 6.58
C LEU A 86 -22.93 -1.59 6.75
N ARG A 87 -23.35 -0.32 6.81
CA ARG A 87 -24.77 0.05 6.87
C ARG A 87 -25.51 -0.37 5.60
N ARG A 88 -24.94 -0.14 4.41
CA ARG A 88 -25.53 -0.52 3.12
C ARG A 88 -25.63 -2.03 2.95
N LEU A 89 -24.58 -2.77 3.32
CA LEU A 89 -24.60 -4.23 3.34
C LEU A 89 -25.67 -4.79 4.29
N ALA A 90 -25.78 -4.21 5.50
CA ALA A 90 -26.83 -4.60 6.44
C ALA A 90 -28.25 -4.25 5.93
N GLY A 91 -28.37 -3.22 5.10
CA GLY A 91 -29.60 -2.84 4.40
C GLY A 91 -29.93 -3.71 3.18
N GLY A 92 -29.10 -4.70 2.84
CA GLY A 92 -29.33 -5.61 1.72
C GLY A 92 -28.86 -5.08 0.37
N ASP A 93 -27.96 -4.09 0.34
CA ASP A 93 -27.36 -3.61 -0.90
C ASP A 93 -26.58 -4.73 -1.61
N SER A 94 -26.98 -5.04 -2.84
CA SER A 94 -26.37 -6.08 -3.66
C SER A 94 -25.32 -5.54 -4.62
N ASP A 95 -25.19 -4.22 -4.78
CA ASP A 95 -24.20 -3.61 -5.67
C ASP A 95 -22.86 -3.47 -4.96
N LEU A 96 -22.13 -4.59 -4.87
CA LEU A 96 -20.83 -4.64 -4.21
C LEU A 96 -19.77 -3.82 -4.96
N ASP A 97 -19.90 -3.65 -6.27
CA ASP A 97 -18.93 -2.91 -7.07
C ASP A 97 -18.96 -1.41 -6.73
N ALA A 98 -20.15 -0.85 -6.49
CA ALA A 98 -20.29 0.52 -6.00
C ALA A 98 -19.73 0.73 -4.59
N LEU A 99 -19.64 -0.33 -3.79
CA LEU A 99 -19.09 -0.31 -2.43
C LEU A 99 -17.57 -0.43 -2.40
N LEU A 100 -16.92 -0.81 -3.50
CA LEU A 100 -15.46 -0.91 -3.55
C LEU A 100 -14.80 0.46 -3.29
N PRO A 101 -13.62 0.51 -2.65
CA PRO A 101 -12.99 1.78 -2.26
C PRO A 101 -12.77 2.75 -3.43
N ASN A 102 -12.43 2.24 -4.61
CA ASN A 102 -12.21 3.05 -5.81
C ASN A 102 -13.50 3.69 -6.35
N ALA A 103 -14.62 2.97 -6.31
CA ALA A 103 -15.93 3.45 -6.75
C ALA A 103 -16.52 4.42 -5.70
N TRP A 104 -16.45 4.03 -4.43
CA TRP A 104 -16.92 4.85 -3.31
C TRP A 104 -16.19 6.20 -3.21
N ALA A 105 -14.88 6.23 -3.50
CA ALA A 105 -14.11 7.47 -3.56
C ALA A 105 -14.65 8.48 -4.57
N LYS A 106 -15.22 8.00 -5.69
CA LYS A 106 -15.77 8.86 -6.75
C LYS A 106 -17.11 9.47 -6.33
N SER A 107 -17.92 8.72 -5.58
CA SER A 107 -19.21 9.21 -5.07
C SER A 107 -19.06 10.09 -3.82
N HIS A 108 -17.96 9.95 -3.06
CA HIS A 108 -17.71 10.70 -1.82
C HIS A 108 -16.38 11.47 -1.85
N PRO A 109 -16.23 12.46 -2.75
CA PRO A 109 -14.98 13.22 -2.87
C PRO A 109 -14.62 14.01 -1.59
N ASP A 110 -15.62 14.39 -0.80
CA ASP A 110 -15.44 15.08 0.49
C ASP A 110 -14.80 14.19 1.57
N LYS A 111 -14.91 12.87 1.44
CA LYS A 111 -14.31 11.88 2.33
C LYS A 111 -12.92 11.43 1.88
N VAL A 112 -12.40 11.98 0.79
CA VAL A 112 -11.03 11.76 0.33
C VAL A 112 -10.09 12.72 1.06
N ARG A 113 -9.12 12.18 1.79
CA ARG A 113 -8.15 12.92 2.61
C ARG A 113 -7.09 13.61 1.74
N SER A 114 -7.46 14.70 1.06
CA SER A 114 -6.59 15.47 0.16
C SER A 114 -5.33 16.02 0.85
N TYR A 115 -5.42 16.40 2.12
CA TYR A 115 -4.29 16.93 2.91
C TYR A 115 -3.11 15.94 2.99
N ARG A 116 -3.36 14.62 2.95
CA ARG A 116 -2.29 13.59 2.97
C ARG A 116 -1.39 13.69 1.74
N GLN A 117 -1.95 14.04 0.59
CA GLN A 117 -1.18 14.24 -0.63
C GLN A 117 -0.26 15.45 -0.49
N ALA A 118 -0.78 16.55 0.05
CA ALA A 118 0.00 17.75 0.34
C ALA A 118 1.13 17.47 1.34
N GLU A 119 0.86 16.75 2.43
CA GLU A 119 1.89 16.32 3.38
C GLU A 119 2.97 15.45 2.74
N SER A 120 2.56 14.49 1.89
CA SER A 120 3.47 13.59 1.19
C SER A 120 4.40 14.36 0.26
N LEU A 121 3.84 15.28 -0.54
CA LEU A 121 4.60 16.16 -1.43
C LEU A 121 5.55 17.07 -0.65
N ALA A 122 5.11 17.63 0.47
CA ALA A 122 5.95 18.46 1.34
C ALA A 122 7.13 17.66 1.92
N ARG A 123 6.88 16.43 2.43
CA ARG A 123 7.94 15.54 2.94
C ARG A 123 8.92 15.11 1.84
N ALA A 124 8.41 14.83 0.63
CA ALA A 124 9.24 14.50 -0.52
C ALA A 124 10.13 15.68 -0.92
N ALA A 125 9.58 16.90 -0.96
CA ALA A 125 10.32 18.13 -1.24
C ALA A 125 11.41 18.39 -0.19
N GLN A 126 11.09 18.27 1.10
CA GLN A 126 12.06 18.39 2.20
C GLN A 126 13.19 17.35 2.08
N THR A 127 12.86 16.11 1.75
CA THR A 127 13.84 15.03 1.55
C THR A 127 14.76 15.33 0.37
N LYS A 128 14.21 15.82 -0.76
CA LYS A 128 14.97 16.23 -1.94
C LYS A 128 15.91 17.40 -1.61
N ALA A 129 15.42 18.41 -0.91
CA ALA A 129 16.22 19.56 -0.47
C ALA A 129 17.37 19.13 0.47
N ARG A 130 17.10 18.25 1.44
CA ARG A 130 18.12 17.68 2.34
C ARG A 130 19.19 16.91 1.56
N ARG A 131 18.79 16.07 0.60
CA ARG A 131 19.73 15.33 -0.27
C ARG A 131 20.56 16.27 -1.13
N ALA A 132 19.97 17.32 -1.69
CA ALA A 132 20.68 18.32 -2.47
C ALA A 132 21.72 19.08 -1.63
N ARG A 133 21.38 19.45 -0.37
CA ARG A 133 22.33 20.07 0.56
C ARG A 133 23.54 19.18 0.86
N ARG A 134 23.32 17.88 1.09
CA ARG A 134 24.41 16.89 1.31
C ARG A 134 25.32 16.70 0.09
N ARG A 135 24.81 16.92 -1.12
CA ARG A 135 25.57 16.77 -2.38
C ARG A 135 26.41 17.99 -2.72
N LYS A 136 26.20 19.14 -2.06
CA LYS A 136 27.07 20.30 -2.29
C LYS A 136 28.47 19.98 -1.73
N PRO A 137 29.53 20.03 -2.55
CA PRO A 137 30.87 19.84 -2.05
C PRO A 137 31.19 20.97 -1.07
N ASN A 138 31.90 20.64 0.02
CA ASN A 138 32.37 21.63 0.97
C ASN A 138 33.37 22.53 0.24
N ARG A 139 32.94 23.73 -0.19
CA ARG A 139 33.86 24.72 -0.76
C ARG A 139 34.72 25.21 0.40
N LYS A 140 36.02 24.91 0.32
CA LYS A 140 37.06 25.51 1.17
C LYS A 140 37.10 27.02 0.96
#